data_AF-A0A2T2SNP6-F1
#
_entry.id   AF-A0A2T2SNP6-F1
#
_cell.length_a   1.000
_cell.length_b   1.000
_cell.length_c   1.000
_cell.angle_alpha   90.00
_cell.angle_beta   90.00
_cell.angle_gamma   90.00
#
_symmetry.space_group_name_H-M   'P 1'
#
loop_
_entity.id
_entity.type
_entity.pdbx_description
1 polymer ?
#
loop_
_entity_poly.entity_id
_entity_poly.type
_entity_poly.pdbx_seq_one_letter_code
_entity_poly.pdbx_strand_id
1 'polypeptide(L)'
;MQVTRTPADVLATLSRHYREHYGDRLAGVYAVPRDPYEERSPTEGELEGSVEVFVVLQEPYEPFEETDDVTRIAYEVMDETDWDLRIIAHHDAESGRRAEWAKEKGIEL
;
A
#
# COMPACT_ATOMS: atom_id res chain seq x y z
N MET A 1 -13.61 5.96 25.19
CA MET A 1 -12.89 7.01 24.47
C MET A 1 -12.45 6.40 23.17
N GLN A 2 -12.92 6.91 22.03
CA GLN A 2 -12.38 6.54 20.73
C GLN A 2 -11.00 7.18 20.64
N VAL A 3 -9.95 6.36 20.56
CA VAL A 3 -8.60 6.87 20.29
C VAL A 3 -8.52 7.00 18.78
N THR A 4 -8.70 8.22 18.27
CA THR A 4 -8.48 8.49 16.85
C THR A 4 -7.02 8.23 16.54
N ARG A 5 -6.73 7.27 15.66
CA ARG A 5 -5.35 6.99 15.23
C ARG A 5 -4.95 8.03 14.19
N THR A 6 -3.68 8.43 14.18
CA THR A 6 -3.19 9.33 13.13
C THR A 6 -2.99 8.54 11.84
N PRO A 7 -2.99 9.18 10.66
CA PRO A 7 -2.63 8.51 9.40
C PRO A 7 -1.28 7.80 9.48
N ALA A 8 -0.32 8.36 10.23
CA ALA A 8 0.99 7.73 10.44
C ALA A 8 0.87 6.42 11.24
N ASP A 9 -0.02 6.34 12.23
CA ASP A 9 -0.25 5.10 13.00
C ASP A 9 -0.88 4.01 12.12
N VAL A 10 -1.81 4.39 11.23
CA VAL A 10 -2.43 3.46 10.28
C VAL A 10 -1.38 2.93 9.29
N LEU A 11 -0.56 3.81 8.72
CA LEU A 11 0.50 3.43 7.77
C LEU A 11 1.60 2.59 8.44
N ALA A 12 1.95 2.87 9.70
CA ALA A 12 2.89 2.06 10.46
C ALA A 12 2.33 0.65 10.73
N THR A 13 1.03 0.55 11.03
CA THR A 13 0.32 -0.73 11.17
C THR A 13 0.34 -1.50 9.85
N LEU A 14 0.05 -0.82 8.73
CA LEU A 14 0.12 -1.40 7.39
C LEU A 14 1.51 -1.95 7.05
N SER A 15 2.56 -1.15 7.22
CA SER A 15 3.96 -1.58 6.98
C SER A 15 4.31 -2.81 7.84
N ARG A 16 3.84 -2.86 9.09
CA ARG A 16 4.03 -4.03 9.95
C ARG A 16 3.32 -5.27 9.41
N HIS A 17 2.05 -5.18 9.00
CA HIS A 17 1.29 -6.35 8.53
C HIS A 17 1.90 -6.92 7.24
N TYR A 18 2.32 -6.06 6.30
CA TYR A 18 3.03 -6.52 5.11
C TYR A 18 4.37 -7.19 5.48
N ARG A 19 5.13 -6.62 6.41
CA ARG A 19 6.41 -7.20 6.84
C ARG A 19 6.23 -8.55 7.55
N GLU A 20 5.19 -8.70 8.36
CA GLU A 20 4.84 -9.97 9.02
C GLU A 20 4.42 -11.04 8.01
N HIS A 21 3.67 -10.67 6.97
CA HIS A 21 3.19 -11.61 5.95
C HIS A 21 4.30 -12.02 4.95
N TYR A 22 5.03 -11.05 4.41
CA TYR A 22 6.01 -11.29 3.34
C TYR A 22 7.43 -11.57 3.83
N GLY A 23 7.79 -11.15 5.04
CA GLY A 23 9.13 -11.33 5.61
C GLY A 23 10.21 -10.79 4.67
N ASP A 24 11.19 -11.64 4.36
CA ASP A 24 12.34 -11.28 3.51
C ASP A 24 11.95 -11.00 2.05
N ARG A 25 10.75 -11.41 1.60
CA ARG A 25 10.26 -11.08 0.25
C ARG A 25 9.83 -9.62 0.14
N LEU A 26 9.59 -8.92 1.25
CA LEU A 26 9.21 -7.51 1.23
C LEU A 26 10.45 -6.65 0.99
N ALA A 27 10.58 -6.10 -0.21
CA ALA A 27 11.65 -5.15 -0.54
C ALA A 27 11.34 -3.73 -0.04
N GLY A 28 10.07 -3.37 0.14
CA GLY A 28 9.66 -2.12 0.76
C GLY A 28 8.19 -1.80 0.58
N VAL A 29 7.71 -0.83 1.36
CA VAL A 29 6.35 -0.29 1.28
C VAL A 29 6.47 1.22 1.17
N TYR A 30 5.81 1.82 0.19
CA TYR A 30 5.96 3.24 -0.12
C TYR A 30 4.59 3.91 -0.18
N ALA A 31 4.38 4.97 0.60
CA ALA A 31 3.29 5.89 0.32
C ALA A 31 3.68 6.73 -0.89
N VAL A 32 2.88 6.66 -1.95
CA VAL A 32 3.21 7.31 -3.23
C VAL A 32 2.24 8.46 -3.52
N PRO A 33 2.69 9.50 -4.26
CA PRO A 33 1.72 10.33 -4.97
C PRO A 33 0.96 9.44 -5.98
N ARG A 34 -0.22 9.88 -6.40
CA ARG A 34 -1.08 9.17 -7.37
C ARG A 34 -0.30 8.44 -8.46
N ASP A 35 -0.55 7.13 -8.63
CA ASP A 35 0.10 6.27 -9.61
C ASP A 35 -0.08 6.82 -11.05
N PRO A 36 1.01 7.18 -11.77
CA PRO A 36 0.93 7.69 -13.14
C PRO A 36 0.54 6.60 -14.17
N TYR A 37 0.50 5.33 -13.78
CA TYR A 37 0.18 4.20 -14.63
C TYR A 37 -1.27 3.71 -14.50
N GLU A 38 -2.06 4.32 -13.61
CA GLU A 38 -3.51 4.12 -13.49
C GLU A 38 -4.24 5.17 -14.36
N GLU A 39 -4.84 4.74 -15.47
CA GLU A 39 -5.60 5.64 -16.37
C GLU A 39 -6.88 6.17 -15.71
N ARG A 40 -7.43 5.42 -14.73
CA ARG A 40 -8.56 5.90 -13.96
C ARG A 40 -8.07 6.85 -12.90
N SER A 41 -8.16 8.12 -13.25
CA SER A 41 -8.40 9.14 -12.24
C SER A 41 -9.71 8.82 -11.53
N PRO A 42 -9.73 8.52 -10.22
CA PRO A 42 -10.98 8.32 -9.53
C PRO A 42 -11.83 9.57 -9.61
N THR A 43 -13.14 9.37 -9.60
CA THR A 43 -14.10 10.46 -9.73
C THR A 43 -13.95 11.41 -8.53
N GLU A 44 -14.19 12.72 -8.71
CA GLU A 44 -14.18 13.67 -7.58
C GLU A 44 -15.02 13.11 -6.41
N GLY A 45 -14.39 12.96 -5.24
CA GLY A 45 -14.99 12.38 -4.02
C GLY A 45 -14.64 10.91 -3.76
N GLU A 46 -14.15 10.13 -4.73
CA GLU A 46 -13.79 8.71 -4.52
C GLU A 46 -12.43 8.52 -3.84
N LEU A 47 -11.53 9.52 -3.91
CA LEU A 47 -10.19 9.52 -3.29
C LEU A 47 -10.00 10.59 -2.22
N GLU A 48 -11.02 11.40 -1.92
CA GLU A 48 -10.81 12.53 -1.02
C GLU A 48 -10.44 11.99 0.38
N GLY A 49 -9.16 12.14 0.75
CA GLY A 49 -8.59 11.61 1.99
C GLY A 49 -7.99 10.19 1.92
N SER A 50 -7.86 9.55 0.74
CA SER A 50 -7.16 8.26 0.62
C SER A 50 -5.67 8.40 0.34
N VAL A 51 -4.89 7.42 0.77
CA VAL A 51 -3.46 7.30 0.47
C VAL A 51 -3.21 6.08 -0.41
N GLU A 52 -2.47 6.29 -1.50
CA GLU A 52 -1.98 5.20 -2.35
C GLU A 52 -0.67 4.66 -1.76
N VAL A 53 -0.59 3.33 -1.66
CA VAL A 53 0.54 2.61 -1.08
C VAL A 53 1.03 1.58 -2.09
N PHE A 54 2.33 1.55 -2.32
CA PHE A 54 2.99 0.64 -3.25
C PHE A 54 3.83 -0.38 -2.48
N VAL A 55 3.51 -1.66 -2.61
CA VAL A 55 4.21 -2.79 -2.01
C VAL A 55 5.19 -3.36 -3.04
N VAL A 56 6.48 -3.37 -2.73
CA VAL A 56 7.51 -3.90 -3.62
C VAL A 56 7.98 -5.25 -3.10
N LEU A 57 7.90 -6.27 -3.96
CA LEU A 57 8.23 -7.66 -3.61
C LEU A 57 9.43 -8.19 -4.39
N GLN A 58 10.32 -8.93 -3.74
CA GLN A 58 11.42 -9.65 -4.37
C GLN A 58 10.89 -10.87 -5.16
N GLU A 59 11.66 -11.34 -6.16
CA GLU A 59 11.30 -12.57 -6.87
C GLU A 59 11.36 -13.82 -5.96
N PRO A 60 10.51 -14.85 -6.22
CA PRO A 60 9.49 -14.92 -7.27
C PRO A 60 8.30 -14.01 -6.97
N TYR A 61 7.68 -13.48 -8.03
CA TYR A 61 6.52 -12.58 -7.97
C TYR A 61 5.48 -13.02 -8.99
N GLU A 62 4.27 -13.32 -8.52
CA GLU A 62 3.14 -13.73 -9.35
C GLU A 62 1.99 -12.73 -9.19
N PRO A 63 1.79 -11.81 -10.16
CA PRO A 63 0.92 -10.64 -9.98
C PRO A 63 -0.51 -10.95 -9.51
N PHE A 64 -1.09 -12.05 -9.98
CA PHE A 64 -2.47 -12.41 -9.62
C PHE A 64 -2.58 -12.92 -8.19
N GLU A 65 -1.64 -13.75 -7.75
CA GLU A 65 -1.62 -14.25 -6.37
C GLU A 65 -1.36 -13.09 -5.39
N GLU A 66 -0.40 -12.22 -5.74
CA GLU A 66 -0.03 -11.09 -4.87
C GLU A 66 -1.12 -10.02 -4.77
N THR A 67 -1.98 -9.88 -5.79
CA THR A 67 -3.11 -8.94 -5.74
C THR A 67 -4.08 -9.25 -4.61
N ASP A 68 -4.39 -10.54 -4.40
CA ASP A 68 -5.33 -10.96 -3.37
C ASP A 68 -4.78 -10.67 -1.98
N ASP A 69 -3.51 -11.01 -1.71
CA ASP A 69 -2.89 -10.81 -0.42
C ASP A 69 -2.64 -9.33 -0.11
N VAL A 70 -2.14 -8.56 -1.08
CA VAL A 70 -1.90 -7.12 -0.93
C VAL A 70 -3.19 -6.39 -0.59
N THR A 71 -4.26 -6.70 -1.32
CA THR A 71 -5.59 -6.10 -1.10
C THR A 71 -6.16 -6.52 0.25
N ARG A 72 -6.13 -7.82 0.57
CA ARG A 72 -6.66 -8.35 1.83
C ARG A 72 -6.02 -7.68 3.03
N ILE A 73 -4.70 -7.56 3.07
CA ILE A 73 -3.98 -6.95 4.19
C ILE A 73 -4.33 -5.47 4.35
N ALA A 74 -4.46 -4.72 3.25
CA ALA A 74 -4.87 -3.32 3.32
C ALA A 74 -6.28 -3.17 3.92
N TYR A 75 -7.21 -4.04 3.52
CA TYR A 75 -8.58 -4.05 4.08
C TYR A 75 -8.61 -4.45 5.56
N GLU A 76 -7.83 -5.47 5.95
CA GLU A 76 -7.70 -5.86 7.37
C GLU A 76 -7.23 -4.69 8.23
N VAL A 77 -6.22 -3.94 7.78
CA VAL A 77 -5.73 -2.76 8.50
C VAL A 77 -6.74 -1.63 8.51
N MET A 78 -7.46 -1.39 7.41
CA MET A 78 -8.55 -0.41 7.40
C MET A 78 -9.65 -0.80 8.41
N ASP A 79 -10.04 -2.06 8.50
CA ASP A 79 -11.01 -2.55 9.50
C ASP A 79 -10.48 -2.40 10.94
N GLU A 80 -9.22 -2.78 11.21
CA GLU A 80 -8.59 -2.65 12.54
C GLU A 80 -8.46 -1.20 13.02
N THR A 81 -8.38 -0.28 12.07
CA THR A 81 -8.23 1.15 12.31
C THR A 81 -9.54 1.92 12.14
N ASP A 82 -10.68 1.22 12.13
CA ASP A 82 -12.02 1.80 12.01
C ASP A 82 -12.14 2.75 10.79
N TRP A 83 -11.38 2.46 9.73
CA TRP A 83 -11.29 3.26 8.51
C TRP A 83 -10.82 4.70 8.74
N ASP A 84 -10.00 4.93 9.77
CA ASP A 84 -9.35 6.23 10.06
C ASP A 84 -8.56 6.78 8.85
N LEU A 85 -8.05 5.90 7.99
CA LEU A 85 -7.43 6.23 6.71
C LEU A 85 -7.82 5.23 5.63
N ARG A 86 -8.28 5.71 4.47
CA ARG A 86 -8.53 4.86 3.31
C ARG A 86 -7.23 4.59 2.56
N ILE A 87 -6.91 3.31 2.36
CA ILE A 87 -5.70 2.85 1.68
C ILE A 87 -6.08 2.25 0.32
N ILE A 88 -5.30 2.59 -0.71
CA ILE A 88 -5.33 1.90 -2.00
C ILE A 88 -3.97 1.27 -2.20
N ALA A 89 -3.95 -0.06 -2.21
CA ALA A 89 -2.71 -0.81 -2.30
C ALA A 89 -2.44 -1.24 -3.74
N HIS A 90 -1.21 -0.98 -4.19
CA HIS A 90 -0.63 -1.41 -5.44
C HIS A 90 0.59 -2.27 -5.13
N HIS A 91 1.03 -3.05 -6.11
CA HIS A 91 2.24 -3.86 -5.97
C HIS A 91 2.92 -4.11 -7.32
N ASP A 92 4.22 -4.42 -7.25
CA ASP A 92 5.04 -4.82 -8.39
C ASP A 92 6.26 -5.61 -7.89
N ALA A 93 6.88 -6.35 -8.80
CA ALA A 93 8.18 -6.95 -8.56
C ALA A 93 9.24 -5.86 -8.37
N GLU A 94 10.30 -6.16 -7.60
CA GLU A 94 11.43 -5.27 -7.38
C GLU A 94 12.12 -4.83 -8.69
N SER A 95 12.16 -5.71 -9.69
CA SER A 95 12.70 -5.43 -11.03
C SER A 95 11.72 -4.66 -11.95
N GLY A 96 10.50 -4.40 -11.47
CA GLY A 96 9.43 -3.73 -12.19
C GLY A 96 9.59 -2.20 -12.28
N ARG A 97 9.06 -1.61 -13.35
CA ARG A 97 9.13 -0.15 -13.58
C ARG A 97 8.33 0.64 -12.56
N ARG A 98 7.21 0.09 -12.06
CA ARG A 98 6.40 0.77 -11.05
C ARG A 98 7.09 0.74 -9.70
N ALA A 99 7.78 -0.35 -9.37
CA ALA A 99 8.63 -0.43 -8.18
C ALA A 99 9.78 0.60 -8.20
N GLU A 100 10.49 0.73 -9.33
CA GLU A 100 11.54 1.75 -9.49
C GLU A 100 10.99 3.16 -9.27
N TRP A 101 9.85 3.48 -9.90
CA TRP A 101 9.18 4.77 -9.72
C TRP A 101 8.74 5.02 -8.27
N ALA A 102 8.15 4.02 -7.61
CA ALA A 102 7.70 4.13 -6.22
C ALA A 102 8.88 4.39 -5.27
N LYS A 103 10.02 3.70 -5.48
CA LYS A 103 11.27 3.93 -4.75
C LYS A 103 11.82 5.35 -4.95
N GLU A 104 11.68 5.91 -6.15
CA GLU A 104 12.19 7.25 -6.46
C GLU A 104 11.29 8.39 -5.95
N LYS A 105 9.96 8.20 -6.02
CA LYS A 105 8.97 9.27 -5.78
C LYS A 105 8.20 9.13 -4.48
N GLY A 106 8.17 7.93 -3.91
CA GLY A 106 7.42 7.63 -2.70
C GLY A 106 8.18 7.97 -1.42
N ILE A 107 7.44 7.91 -0.31
CA ILE A 107 7.96 7.94 1.05
C ILE A 107 7.92 6.52 1.58
N GLU A 108 9.06 5.96 1.93
CA GLU A 108 9.16 4.63 2.52
C GLU A 108 8.52 4.60 3.93
N LEU A 109 7.78 3.52 4.23
CA LEU A 109 6.99 3.33 5.46
C LEU A 109 7.61 2.34 6.47
#